data_AF-A0A3P1SUH6-F1
#
_entry.id   AF-A0A3P1SUH6-F1
#
_cell.length_a   1.000
_cell.length_b   1.000
_cell.length_c   1.000
_cell.angle_alpha   90.00
_cell.angle_beta   90.00
_cell.angle_gamma   90.00
#
_symmetry.space_group_name_H-M   'P 1'
#
loop_
_entity.id
_entity.type
_entity.pdbx_description
1 polymer ?
#
loop_
_entity_poly.entity_id
_entity_poly.type
_entity_poly.pdbx_seq_one_letter_code
_entity_poly.pdbx_strand_id
1 'polypeptide(L)'
;MIIPSPDKLVESNVSVLAKFGYKAFEGAEEDWSGMWALLKGDFASAESSEVPDFSAMSPSQQEAAKIYMRRRLIADRFFEECRACQADLYKGIDTEQMERYTLARDAYEDSVNHFGEAREKLEEIMKGVYW
;
A
#
# COMPACT_ATOMS: atom_id res chain seq x y z
N MET A 1 2.54 16.00 30.27
CA MET A 1 1.16 15.91 29.72
C MET A 1 1.21 14.78 28.70
N ILE A 2 0.61 13.63 29.00
CA ILE A 2 0.61 12.47 28.11
C ILE A 2 -0.46 12.74 27.06
N ILE A 3 -0.06 12.98 25.81
CA ILE A 3 -0.98 13.08 24.69
C ILE A 3 -1.35 11.64 24.31
N PRO A 4 -2.61 11.21 24.47
CA PRO A 4 -2.99 9.83 24.18
C PRO A 4 -2.81 9.54 22.68
N SER A 5 -2.21 8.39 22.37
CA SER A 5 -2.05 7.89 21.00
C SER A 5 -3.44 7.67 20.37
N PRO A 6 -3.72 8.18 19.16
CA PRO A 6 -5.05 8.07 18.56
C PRO A 6 -5.45 6.67 18.07
N ASP A 7 -4.59 5.65 18.18
CA ASP A 7 -4.80 4.39 17.47
C ASP A 7 -4.48 3.15 18.33
N LYS A 8 -5.52 2.56 18.93
CA LYS A 8 -5.44 1.30 19.68
C LYS A 8 -4.92 0.12 18.84
N LEU A 9 -4.99 0.22 17.51
CA LEU A 9 -4.49 -0.81 16.59
C LEU A 9 -2.95 -0.85 16.55
N VAL A 10 -2.30 0.32 16.60
CA VAL A 10 -0.83 0.41 16.62
C VAL A 10 -0.25 -0.12 17.93
N GLU A 11 -0.97 0.06 19.04
CA GLU A 11 -0.59 -0.45 20.37
C GLU A 11 -0.70 -1.97 20.51
N SER A 12 -1.48 -2.62 19.63
CA SER A 12 -1.80 -4.05 19.72
C SER A 12 -0.88 -4.99 18.93
N ASN A 13 0.13 -4.45 18.21
CA ASN A 13 0.98 -5.20 17.26
C ASN A 13 0.18 -5.98 16.18
N VAL A 14 -1.10 -5.69 16.02
CA VAL A 14 -1.91 -6.21 14.92
C VAL A 14 -1.62 -5.35 13.71
N SER A 15 -1.21 -5.98 12.60
CA SER A 15 -1.05 -5.31 11.31
C SER A 15 -2.29 -4.45 11.03
N VAL A 16 -2.09 -3.14 10.89
CA VAL A 16 -3.16 -2.20 10.61
C VAL A 16 -3.80 -2.54 9.26
N LEU A 17 -3.08 -3.23 8.38
CA LEU A 17 -3.56 -3.71 7.09
C LEU A 17 -4.47 -4.93 7.18
N ALA A 18 -4.40 -5.72 8.27
CA ALA A 18 -5.30 -6.84 8.50
C ALA A 18 -6.77 -6.40 8.54
N LYS A 19 -7.04 -5.14 8.94
CA LYS A 19 -8.40 -4.56 8.93
C LYS A 19 -8.97 -4.37 7.51
N PHE A 20 -8.11 -4.37 6.50
CA PHE A 20 -8.47 -4.29 5.08
C PHE A 20 -8.39 -5.67 4.38
N GLY A 21 -8.19 -6.75 5.14
CA GLY A 21 -8.15 -8.12 4.61
C GLY A 21 -6.79 -8.58 4.13
N TYR A 22 -5.73 -7.80 4.31
CA TYR A 22 -4.37 -8.23 3.96
C TYR A 22 -3.84 -9.26 4.97
N LYS A 23 -3.27 -10.36 4.48
CA LYS A 23 -2.48 -11.29 5.30
C LYS A 23 -1.03 -10.81 5.38
N ALA A 24 -0.41 -10.99 6.55
CA ALA A 24 1.02 -10.76 6.72
C ALA A 24 1.81 -11.61 5.69
N PHE A 25 2.94 -11.07 5.20
CA PHE A 25 3.81 -11.72 4.22
C PHE A 25 4.36 -13.06 4.78
N GLU A 26 3.66 -14.16 4.53
CA GLU A 26 4.07 -15.52 4.93
C GLU A 26 4.55 -16.37 3.74
N GLY A 27 5.15 -15.76 2.71
CA GLY A 27 5.85 -16.50 1.65
C GLY A 27 5.02 -17.51 0.84
N ALA A 28 3.68 -17.44 0.91
CA ALA A 28 2.78 -18.23 0.07
C ALA A 28 2.70 -17.62 -1.35
N GLU A 29 2.34 -18.44 -2.35
CA GLU A 29 2.05 -17.95 -3.71
C GLU A 29 1.09 -16.74 -3.63
N GLU A 30 1.54 -15.61 -4.17
CA GLU A 30 0.79 -14.36 -4.15
C GLU A 30 -0.53 -14.56 -4.92
N ASP A 31 -1.67 -14.58 -4.21
CA ASP A 31 -3.01 -14.63 -4.81
C ASP A 31 -3.32 -13.28 -5.48
N TRP A 32 -2.77 -13.11 -6.69
CA TRP A 32 -2.94 -11.90 -7.49
C TRP A 32 -4.39 -11.62 -7.82
N SER A 33 -5.20 -12.65 -8.02
CA SER A 33 -6.62 -12.49 -8.34
C SER A 33 -7.40 -11.98 -7.14
N GLY A 34 -7.16 -12.56 -5.96
CA GLY A 34 -7.77 -12.13 -4.71
C GLY A 34 -7.34 -10.70 -4.33
N MET A 35 -6.06 -10.38 -4.48
CA MET A 35 -5.56 -9.03 -4.22
C MET A 35 -6.11 -8.00 -5.22
N TRP A 36 -6.18 -8.36 -6.50
CA TRP A 36 -6.75 -7.50 -7.53
C TRP A 36 -8.23 -7.23 -7.25
N ALA A 37 -9.00 -8.21 -6.77
CA ALA A 37 -10.41 -8.03 -6.42
C ALA A 37 -10.62 -6.93 -5.37
N LEU A 38 -9.67 -6.72 -4.46
CA LEU A 38 -9.71 -5.66 -3.46
C LEU A 38 -9.35 -4.28 -4.03
N LEU A 39 -8.48 -4.24 -5.04
CA LEU A 39 -7.86 -3.00 -5.53
C LEU A 39 -8.41 -2.50 -6.86
N LYS A 40 -9.09 -3.35 -7.64
CA LYS A 40 -9.59 -2.97 -8.97
C LYS A 40 -10.56 -1.79 -8.94
N GLY A 41 -11.19 -1.54 -7.79
CA GLY A 41 -12.03 -0.38 -7.55
C GLY A 41 -11.30 0.96 -7.71
N ASP A 42 -9.98 1.00 -7.51
CA ASP A 42 -9.15 2.21 -7.71
C ASP A 42 -9.15 2.70 -9.16
N PHE A 43 -9.56 1.85 -10.10
CA PHE A 43 -9.61 2.12 -11.54
C PHE A 43 -11.03 2.29 -12.06
N ALA A 44 -12.05 2.10 -11.22
CA ALA A 44 -13.43 2.33 -11.61
C ALA A 44 -13.66 3.83 -11.80
N SER A 45 -14.15 4.22 -12.97
CA SER A 45 -14.45 5.61 -13.32
C SER A 45 -15.83 5.72 -13.94
N ALA A 46 -16.34 6.94 -14.09
CA ALA A 46 -17.60 7.18 -14.79
C ALA A 46 -17.56 6.71 -16.26
N GLU A 47 -16.37 6.70 -16.88
CA GLU A 47 -16.14 6.29 -18.26
C GLU A 47 -15.87 4.78 -18.41
N SER A 48 -15.44 4.12 -17.33
CA SER A 48 -15.17 2.68 -17.29
C SER A 48 -15.54 2.13 -15.91
N SER A 49 -16.81 1.74 -15.77
CA SER A 49 -17.35 1.21 -14.51
C SER A 49 -17.00 -0.27 -14.30
N GLU A 50 -16.74 -1.02 -15.38
CA GLU A 50 -16.37 -2.44 -15.33
C GLU A 50 -14.87 -2.62 -15.56
N VAL A 51 -14.11 -2.61 -14.47
CA VAL A 51 -12.70 -2.98 -14.47
C VAL A 51 -12.58 -4.51 -14.55
N PRO A 52 -11.85 -5.08 -15.53
CA PRO A 52 -11.78 -6.51 -15.74
C PRO A 52 -11.18 -7.23 -14.53
N ASP A 53 -11.61 -8.48 -14.33
CA ASP A 53 -10.95 -9.39 -13.40
C ASP A 53 -9.54 -9.72 -13.91
N PHE A 54 -8.65 -10.06 -12.98
CA PHE A 54 -7.24 -10.27 -13.28
C PHE A 54 -7.02 -11.35 -14.34
N SER A 55 -7.81 -12.43 -14.30
CA SER A 55 -7.76 -13.52 -15.27
C SER A 55 -8.25 -13.13 -16.67
N ALA A 56 -9.04 -12.08 -16.80
CA ALA A 56 -9.57 -11.58 -18.07
C ALA A 56 -8.68 -10.50 -18.72
N MET A 57 -7.64 -10.04 -18.03
CA MET A 57 -6.67 -9.08 -18.55
C MET A 57 -5.74 -9.68 -19.59
N SER A 58 -5.22 -8.83 -20.49
CA SER A 58 -4.10 -9.20 -21.36
C SER A 58 -2.81 -9.43 -20.54
N PRO A 59 -1.79 -10.14 -21.08
CA PRO A 59 -0.53 -10.34 -20.37
C PRO A 59 0.17 -9.05 -19.94
N SER A 60 0.12 -7.99 -20.77
CA SER A 60 0.73 -6.70 -20.42
C SER A 60 -0.03 -5.99 -19.29
N GLN A 61 -1.36 -6.08 -19.28
CA GLN A 61 -2.20 -5.58 -18.19
C GLN A 61 -1.96 -6.35 -16.90
N GLN A 62 -1.84 -7.68 -16.96
CA GLN A 62 -1.53 -8.51 -15.79
C GLN A 62 -0.18 -8.14 -15.17
N GLU A 63 0.87 -7.98 -15.97
CA GLU A 63 2.19 -7.59 -15.45
C GLU A 63 2.16 -6.18 -14.82
N ALA A 64 1.49 -5.23 -15.46
CA ALA A 64 1.32 -3.89 -14.88
C ALA A 64 0.49 -3.92 -13.58
N ALA A 65 -0.57 -4.73 -13.52
CA ALA A 65 -1.37 -4.94 -12.31
C ALA A 65 -0.55 -5.59 -11.19
N LYS A 66 0.30 -6.57 -11.48
CA LYS A 66 1.24 -7.16 -10.50
C LYS A 66 2.21 -6.12 -9.95
N ILE A 67 2.75 -5.24 -10.80
CA ILE A 67 3.63 -4.14 -10.36
C ILE A 67 2.88 -3.20 -9.41
N TYR A 68 1.69 -2.74 -9.81
CA TYR A 68 0.85 -1.88 -8.98
C TYR A 68 0.51 -2.53 -7.63
N MET A 69 0.12 -3.81 -7.63
CA MET A 69 -0.15 -4.57 -6.41
C MET A 69 1.10 -4.67 -5.52
N ARG A 70 2.27 -5.01 -6.06
CA ARG A 70 3.52 -5.04 -5.28
C ARG A 70 3.86 -3.68 -4.68
N ARG A 71 3.68 -2.59 -5.45
CA ARG A 71 3.89 -1.23 -4.93
C ARG A 71 2.93 -0.89 -3.81
N ARG A 72 1.67 -1.35 -3.90
CA ARG A 72 0.70 -1.20 -2.81
C ARG A 72 1.19 -1.88 -1.53
N LEU A 73 1.64 -3.13 -1.62
CA LEU A 73 2.15 -3.89 -0.47
C LEU A 73 3.38 -3.24 0.17
N ILE A 74 4.29 -2.71 -0.64
CA ILE A 74 5.46 -1.98 -0.15
C ILE A 74 5.04 -0.71 0.59
N ALA A 75 4.13 0.08 0.01
CA ALA A 75 3.64 1.30 0.64
C ALA A 75 2.89 1.03 1.94
N ASP A 76 2.08 -0.02 1.95
CA ASP A 76 1.36 -0.50 3.12
C ASP A 76 2.33 -0.94 4.24
N ARG A 77 3.41 -1.66 3.91
CA ARG A 77 4.45 -2.03 4.89
C ARG A 77 5.16 -0.80 5.46
N PHE A 78 5.61 0.13 4.61
CA PHE A 78 6.29 1.34 5.10
C PHE A 78 5.37 2.24 5.92
N PHE A 79 4.07 2.25 5.61
CA PHE A 79 3.07 2.90 6.45
C PHE A 79 3.06 2.30 7.86
N GLU A 80 3.02 0.96 7.98
CA GLU A 80 3.07 0.29 9.29
C GLU A 80 4.36 0.59 10.05
N GLU A 81 5.51 0.53 9.39
CA GLU A 81 6.82 0.86 9.99
C GLU A 81 6.85 2.33 10.46
N CYS A 82 6.38 3.28 9.64
CA CYS A 82 6.28 4.69 9.99
C CYS A 82 5.35 4.93 11.20
N ARG A 83 4.20 4.24 11.25
CA ARG A 83 3.27 4.31 12.39
C ARG A 83 3.86 3.73 13.66
N ALA A 84 4.62 2.65 13.58
CA ALA A 84 5.33 2.08 14.72
C ALA A 84 6.37 3.06 15.28
N CYS A 85 7.20 3.67 14.41
CA CYS A 85 8.15 4.69 14.83
C CYS A 85 7.46 5.92 15.44
N GLN A 86 6.33 6.35 14.87
CA GLN A 86 5.53 7.45 15.43
C GLN A 86 4.98 7.11 16.82
N ALA A 87 4.53 5.88 17.02
CA ALA A 87 4.03 5.43 18.32
C ALA A 87 5.14 5.39 19.39
N ASP A 88 6.36 5.03 18.99
CA ASP A 88 7.52 5.06 19.88
C ASP A 88 7.85 6.47 20.36
N LEU A 89 7.71 7.50 19.51
CA LEU A 89 7.89 8.90 19.93
C LEU A 89 6.98 9.33 21.09
N TYR A 90 5.78 8.74 21.21
CA TYR A 90 4.87 9.04 22.32
C TYR A 90 5.33 8.43 23.65
N LYS A 91 6.24 7.45 23.65
CA LYS A 91 6.81 6.83 24.86
C LYS A 91 7.96 7.66 25.44
N GLY A 92 8.58 8.51 24.62
CA GLY A 92 9.63 9.44 25.00
C GLY A 92 10.35 9.95 23.75
N ILE A 93 10.79 11.20 23.73
CA ILE A 93 11.43 11.79 22.56
C ILE A 93 12.93 11.97 22.85
N ASP A 94 13.75 11.34 22.03
CA ASP A 94 15.18 11.65 21.89
C ASP A 94 15.54 11.79 20.40
N THR A 95 16.77 12.22 20.15
CA THR A 95 17.27 12.49 18.79
C THR A 95 17.27 11.24 17.92
N GLU A 96 17.61 10.07 18.48
CA GLU A 96 17.67 8.82 17.72
C GLU A 96 16.28 8.36 17.30
N GLN A 97 15.28 8.48 18.19
CA GLN A 97 13.89 8.16 17.86
C GLN A 97 13.32 9.11 16.80
N MET A 98 13.66 10.40 16.87
CA MET A 98 13.27 11.39 15.85
C MET A 98 13.90 11.09 14.49
N GLU A 99 15.18 10.68 14.45
CA GLU A 99 15.86 10.28 13.22
C GLU A 99 15.21 9.02 12.61
N ARG A 100 14.94 7.99 13.41
CA ARG A 100 14.25 6.77 12.95
C ARG A 100 12.88 7.06 12.38
N TYR A 101 12.09 7.89 13.06
CA TYR A 101 10.77 8.31 12.54
C TYR A 101 10.90 9.08 11.23
N THR A 102 11.86 9.99 11.11
CA THR A 102 12.08 10.77 9.89
C THR A 102 12.43 9.86 8.72
N LEU A 103 13.36 8.91 8.90
CA LEU A 103 13.72 7.92 7.87
C LEU A 103 12.53 7.05 7.46
N ALA A 104 11.73 6.58 8.44
CA ALA A 104 10.56 5.76 8.14
C ALA A 104 9.47 6.55 7.40
N ARG A 105 9.30 7.84 7.74
CA ARG A 105 8.38 8.74 7.03
C ARG A 105 8.85 8.96 5.60
N ASP A 106 10.11 9.29 5.39
CA ASP A 106 10.66 9.55 4.05
C ASP A 106 10.54 8.30 3.16
N ALA A 107 10.85 7.11 3.70
CA ALA A 107 10.66 5.83 2.99
C ALA A 107 9.18 5.57 2.62
N TYR A 108 8.25 5.91 3.53
CA TYR A 108 6.83 5.82 3.25
C TYR A 108 6.40 6.81 2.15
N GLU A 109 6.83 8.07 2.21
CA GLU A 109 6.52 9.09 1.19
C GLU A 109 7.03 8.66 -0.19
N ASP A 110 8.27 8.18 -0.29
CA ASP A 110 8.84 7.63 -1.53
C ASP A 110 8.04 6.44 -2.06
N SER A 111 7.57 5.56 -1.17
CA SER A 111 6.77 4.40 -1.57
C SER A 111 5.38 4.79 -2.10
N VAL A 112 4.76 5.83 -1.53
CA VAL A 112 3.49 6.38 -2.01
C VAL A 112 3.64 6.99 -3.40
N ASN A 113 4.74 7.68 -3.67
CA ASN A 113 5.04 8.21 -4.99
C ASN A 113 5.14 7.09 -6.03
N HIS A 114 5.95 6.05 -5.76
CA HIS A 114 6.06 4.90 -6.66
C HIS A 114 4.74 4.13 -6.84
N PHE A 115 3.89 4.11 -5.80
CA PHE A 115 2.55 3.53 -5.90
C PHE A 115 1.64 4.35 -6.81
N GLY A 116 1.67 5.68 -6.70
CA GLY A 116 0.97 6.60 -7.58
C GLY A 116 1.39 6.44 -9.05
N GLU A 117 2.69 6.41 -9.32
CA GLU A 117 3.25 6.19 -10.66
C GLU A 117 2.78 4.84 -11.26
N ALA A 118 2.77 3.78 -10.44
CA ALA A 118 2.29 2.47 -10.89
C ALA A 118 0.79 2.47 -11.20
N ARG A 119 -0.01 3.24 -10.44
CA ARG A 119 -1.45 3.41 -10.70
C ARG A 119 -1.66 4.10 -12.05
N GLU A 120 -1.00 5.24 -12.27
CA GLU A 120 -1.09 5.99 -13.53
C GLU A 120 -0.66 5.12 -14.72
N LYS A 121 0.44 4.38 -14.58
CA LYS A 121 0.91 3.49 -15.65
C LYS A 121 -0.06 2.37 -15.98
N LEU A 122 -0.67 1.74 -14.97
CA LEU A 122 -1.69 0.72 -15.20
C LEU A 122 -2.93 1.32 -15.88
N GLU A 123 -3.35 2.51 -15.46
CA GLU A 123 -4.48 3.22 -16.06
C GLU A 123 -4.25 3.52 -17.55
N GLU A 124 -3.05 3.99 -17.94
CA GLU A 124 -2.66 4.19 -19.34
C GLU A 124 -2.78 2.89 -20.16
N ILE A 125 -2.23 1.79 -19.63
CA ILE A 125 -2.22 0.48 -20.28
C ILE A 125 -3.64 -0.06 -20.43
N MET A 126 -4.50 0.14 -19.43
CA MET A 126 -5.90 -0.26 -19.48
C MET A 126 -6.70 0.54 -20.52
N LYS A 127 -6.42 1.83 -20.68
CA LYS A 127 -7.06 2.69 -21.69
C LYS A 127 -6.54 2.45 -23.11
N GLY A 128 -5.50 1.62 -23.28
CA GLY A 128 -4.90 1.33 -24.58
C GLY A 128 -4.16 2.53 -25.19
N VAL A 129 -3.75 3.50 -24.37
CA VAL A 129 -2.94 4.64 -24.80
C VAL A 129 -1.49 4.17 -24.92
N TYR A 130 -1.17 3.53 -26.04
CA TYR A 130 0.21 3.28 -26.46
C TYR A 130 0.52 4.24 -27.62
N TRP A 131 1.56 5.07 -27.47
CA TRP A 131 2.17 5.89 -28.52
C TRP A 131 3.31 5.15 -29.22
#